data_AF-A0A9Q0Y397-F1
#
_entry.id   AF-A0A9Q0Y397-F1
#
_cell.length_a   1.000
_cell.length_b   1.000
_cell.length_c   1.000
_cell.angle_alpha   90.00
_cell.angle_beta   90.00
_cell.angle_gamma   90.00
#
_symmetry.space_group_name_H-M   'P 1'
#
loop_
_entity.id
_entity.type
_entity.pdbx_description
1 polymer ?
#
loop_
_entity_poly.entity_id
_entity_poly.type
_entity_poly.pdbx_seq_one_letter_code
_entity_poly.pdbx_strand_id
1 'polypeptide(L)'
;MPSGQKRWLGSSHEARPVRPEADGQPSFATPPPKKRGAEGHVVLGLTAPAGRSVLLPSMDDPQAAEELLVFLRPEARPDLKAQATQYVMGLTGTLEGRQFLAGRPAFVEALLLLAREPSMAIAKDAYRALINLATEPASHGAFKKGLAGQLSLLLNPASPLADEACALLANLSREEASCRDLWEALEQTAGGGLGTLVEAFCTEGFNAQASLHYLGPLLSNLSQLPEARDYLLDPSRCVLPRLLPYTQYSGSVIRRGGVVGMLRNCCFDHRHHEWLLSEAVDLLPFLLLPLAGPEEFPEEEMERLPLDLQYLPPEKQREPDPDIRKMLLEATLLLTATPLGRQQVRAKGAYLVLRELHQWERDPRARATCEKLIQVLIGDEPQPGMENLLEVEVPAEVEERLQRLDQEEQEAALEEEEEEERSPGPSTRTGGLQR
;
A
#
# COMPACT_ATOMS: atom_id res chain seq x y z
N MET A 1 -10.33 5.67 13.01
CA MET A 1 -9.74 7.04 12.89
C MET A 1 -10.53 8.09 13.69
N PRO A 2 -9.99 8.76 14.72
CA PRO A 2 -10.59 9.98 15.29
C PRO A 2 -10.78 11.09 14.24
N SER A 3 -11.85 11.88 14.39
CA SER A 3 -12.26 12.96 13.48
C SER A 3 -11.17 13.99 13.16
N GLY A 4 -10.18 14.18 14.04
CA GLY A 4 -8.97 14.98 13.81
C GLY A 4 -8.16 14.59 12.57
N GLN A 5 -8.09 13.31 12.25
CA GLN A 5 -7.11 12.76 11.30
C GLN A 5 -7.49 12.99 9.84
N LYS A 6 -8.78 12.92 9.50
CA LYS A 6 -9.28 13.21 8.14
C LYS A 6 -9.18 14.71 7.80
N ARG A 7 -9.16 15.58 8.82
CA ARG A 7 -9.19 17.05 8.68
C ARG A 7 -7.88 17.68 8.17
N TRP A 8 -6.74 17.00 8.36
CA TRP A 8 -5.41 17.57 8.07
C TRP A 8 -4.74 17.04 6.79
N LEU A 9 -5.16 15.87 6.29
CA LEU A 9 -4.43 15.15 5.25
C LEU A 9 -5.29 14.76 4.03
N GLY A 10 -6.58 15.10 4.03
CA GLY A 10 -7.55 14.65 3.02
C GLY A 10 -7.81 13.13 3.08
N SER A 11 -8.81 12.65 2.34
CA SER A 11 -9.35 11.28 2.52
C SER A 11 -8.48 10.12 2.00
N SER A 12 -7.28 10.36 1.48
CA SER A 12 -6.45 9.30 0.87
C SER A 12 -5.48 8.68 1.88
N HIS A 13 -5.97 7.71 2.66
CA HIS A 13 -5.19 6.99 3.68
C HIS A 13 -4.85 5.55 3.33
N GLU A 14 -5.30 5.04 2.18
CA GLU A 14 -5.18 3.61 1.89
C GLU A 14 -3.95 3.28 1.05
N ALA A 15 -3.14 2.35 1.55
CA ALA A 15 -2.17 1.66 0.72
C ALA A 15 -2.89 1.03 -0.48
N ARG A 16 -2.37 1.27 -1.69
CA ARG A 16 -2.95 0.70 -2.92
C ARG A 16 -3.11 -0.82 -2.77
N PRO A 17 -4.25 -1.41 -3.19
CA PRO A 17 -4.46 -2.85 -3.09
C PRO A 17 -3.35 -3.60 -3.83
N VAL A 18 -2.83 -4.65 -3.20
CA VAL A 18 -1.90 -5.58 -3.83
C VAL A 18 -2.66 -6.36 -4.89
N ARG A 19 -2.20 -6.29 -6.14
CA ARG A 19 -2.67 -7.14 -7.23
C ARG A 19 -1.66 -8.27 -7.45
N PRO A 20 -2.10 -9.50 -7.74
CA PRO A 20 -1.18 -10.59 -8.04
C PRO A 20 -0.33 -10.26 -9.26
N GLU A 21 0.98 -10.52 -9.17
CA GLU A 21 1.89 -10.33 -10.31
C GLU A 21 1.54 -11.31 -11.44
N ALA A 22 1.45 -10.79 -12.66
CA ALA A 22 1.35 -11.61 -13.86
C ALA A 22 2.73 -12.17 -14.18
N ASP A 23 3.03 -13.38 -13.71
CA ASP A 23 4.24 -14.10 -14.14
C ASP A 23 4.27 -14.16 -15.67
N GLY A 24 5.39 -13.70 -16.27
CA GLY A 24 5.56 -13.57 -17.71
C GLY A 24 5.11 -14.80 -18.50
N GLN A 25 3.95 -14.71 -19.13
CA GLN A 25 3.52 -15.63 -20.19
C GLN A 25 4.07 -15.14 -21.54
N PRO A 26 4.45 -16.05 -22.45
CA PRO A 26 4.99 -15.67 -23.76
C PRO A 26 3.95 -14.90 -24.57
N SER A 27 4.38 -13.77 -25.14
CA SER A 27 3.62 -12.97 -26.11
C SER A 27 3.15 -13.85 -27.26
N PHE A 28 1.86 -14.20 -27.28
CA PHE A 28 1.19 -14.57 -28.51
C PHE A 28 0.68 -13.28 -29.16
N ALA A 29 1.38 -12.85 -30.21
CA ALA A 29 0.94 -11.79 -31.08
C ALA A 29 -0.49 -12.06 -31.56
N THR A 30 -1.43 -11.19 -31.19
CA THR A 30 -2.78 -11.17 -31.76
C THR A 30 -2.70 -10.66 -33.21
N PRO A 31 -3.20 -11.41 -34.20
CA PRO A 31 -3.31 -10.90 -35.57
C PRO A 31 -4.43 -9.84 -35.64
N PRO A 32 -4.37 -8.90 -36.59
CA PRO A 32 -5.33 -7.79 -36.66
C PRO A 32 -6.75 -8.31 -36.97
N PRO A 33 -7.79 -7.59 -36.51
CA PRO A 33 -9.16 -8.08 -36.54
C PRO A 33 -9.67 -8.15 -37.99
N LYS A 34 -9.90 -9.36 -38.49
CA LYS A 34 -10.74 -9.57 -39.67
C LYS A 34 -12.19 -9.36 -39.25
N LYS A 35 -12.79 -8.28 -39.74
CA LYS A 35 -14.24 -8.06 -39.75
C LYS A 35 -14.94 -9.27 -40.37
N ARG A 36 -15.76 -9.98 -39.58
CA ARG A 36 -17.10 -10.47 -39.94
C ARG A 36 -17.70 -11.23 -38.75
N GLY A 37 -19.00 -11.01 -38.55
CA GLY A 37 -19.72 -11.34 -37.33
C GLY A 37 -19.93 -12.83 -37.11
N ALA A 38 -19.89 -13.19 -35.83
CA ALA A 38 -20.78 -14.09 -35.12
C ALA A 38 -20.31 -14.08 -33.66
N GLU A 39 -21.20 -13.78 -32.73
CA GLU A 39 -20.96 -13.91 -31.30
C GLU A 39 -20.49 -15.34 -31.00
N GLY A 40 -19.28 -15.48 -30.46
CA GLY A 40 -18.67 -16.76 -30.13
C GLY A 40 -17.96 -16.65 -28.80
N HIS A 41 -18.66 -16.95 -27.72
CA HIS A 41 -18.07 -17.20 -26.41
C HIS A 41 -17.13 -18.41 -26.50
N VAL A 42 -15.89 -18.26 -26.02
CA VAL A 42 -14.95 -19.38 -25.88
C VAL A 42 -15.42 -20.23 -24.71
N VAL A 43 -15.94 -21.42 -25.01
CA VAL A 43 -16.48 -22.38 -24.03
C VAL A 43 -15.35 -23.30 -23.53
N LEU A 44 -14.99 -23.20 -22.24
CA LEU A 44 -14.16 -24.19 -21.54
C LEU A 44 -15.07 -25.04 -20.65
N GLY A 45 -15.30 -26.30 -21.02
CA GLY A 45 -16.19 -27.21 -20.28
C GLY A 45 -15.45 -27.99 -19.18
N LEU A 46 -16.09 -28.10 -18.00
CA LEU A 46 -15.74 -29.02 -16.91
C LEU A 46 -16.69 -30.24 -16.97
N THR A 47 -16.17 -31.47 -17.02
CA THR A 47 -17.01 -32.68 -17.05
C THR A 47 -17.22 -33.25 -15.64
N ALA A 48 -18.46 -33.23 -15.17
CA ALA A 48 -18.90 -33.88 -13.93
C ALA A 48 -18.97 -35.42 -14.07
N PRO A 49 -18.99 -36.19 -12.95
CA PRO A 49 -19.08 -37.66 -12.98
C PRO A 49 -20.51 -38.13 -13.32
N ALA A 50 -20.96 -37.87 -14.55
CA ALA A 50 -22.15 -38.42 -15.18
C ALA A 50 -22.21 -38.15 -16.70
N GLY A 51 -21.15 -37.60 -17.32
CA GLY A 51 -21.15 -37.30 -18.76
C GLY A 51 -22.01 -36.11 -19.17
N ARG A 52 -22.44 -35.26 -18.23
CA ARG A 52 -23.03 -33.95 -18.55
C ARG A 52 -21.93 -32.91 -18.74
N SER A 53 -21.93 -32.27 -19.91
CA SER A 53 -21.18 -31.03 -20.15
C SER A 53 -21.83 -29.93 -19.31
N VAL A 54 -21.16 -29.47 -18.26
CA VAL A 54 -21.62 -28.33 -17.46
C VAL A 54 -21.18 -27.07 -18.20
N LEU A 55 -22.16 -26.31 -18.70
CA LEU A 55 -21.92 -24.93 -19.14
C LEU A 55 -21.47 -24.15 -17.91
N LEU A 56 -20.34 -23.45 -17.99
CA LEU A 56 -19.90 -22.55 -16.92
C LEU A 56 -21.05 -21.60 -16.60
N PRO A 57 -21.49 -21.53 -15.34
CA PRO A 57 -22.77 -20.92 -15.03
C PRO A 57 -22.75 -19.41 -15.14
N SER A 58 -23.92 -18.86 -15.48
CA SER A 58 -24.20 -17.43 -15.33
C SER A 58 -23.92 -17.00 -13.89
N MET A 59 -23.27 -15.84 -13.73
CA MET A 59 -22.93 -15.22 -12.43
C MET A 59 -24.16 -15.02 -11.52
N ASP A 60 -25.39 -15.16 -12.04
CA ASP A 60 -26.62 -14.92 -11.29
C ASP A 60 -27.31 -16.20 -10.76
N ASP A 61 -26.72 -17.39 -10.93
CA ASP A 61 -27.33 -18.66 -10.48
C ASP A 61 -26.71 -19.17 -9.16
N PRO A 62 -27.41 -19.05 -8.01
CA PRO A 62 -26.93 -19.57 -6.73
C PRO A 62 -26.66 -21.08 -6.73
N GLN A 63 -27.44 -21.84 -7.51
CA GLN A 63 -27.30 -23.29 -7.58
C GLN A 63 -25.98 -23.68 -8.24
N ALA A 64 -25.55 -22.91 -9.22
CA ALA A 64 -24.34 -23.23 -9.94
C ALA A 64 -23.05 -22.81 -9.21
N ALA A 65 -23.15 -21.81 -8.32
CA ALA A 65 -22.09 -21.52 -7.35
C ALA A 65 -21.90 -22.69 -6.35
N GLU A 66 -22.99 -23.30 -5.88
CA GLU A 66 -22.95 -24.51 -5.04
C GLU A 66 -22.32 -25.70 -5.78
N GLU A 67 -22.65 -25.90 -7.06
CA GLU A 67 -22.03 -26.94 -7.90
C GLU A 67 -20.52 -26.72 -8.05
N LEU A 68 -20.08 -25.47 -8.24
CA LEU A 68 -18.66 -25.13 -8.36
C LEU A 68 -17.88 -25.45 -7.07
N LEU A 69 -18.47 -25.21 -5.89
CA LEU A 69 -17.84 -25.51 -4.60
C LEU A 69 -17.49 -26.99 -4.44
N VAL A 70 -18.26 -27.91 -5.05
CA VAL A 70 -17.96 -29.35 -5.00
C VAL A 70 -16.61 -29.66 -5.64
N PHE A 71 -16.25 -28.95 -6.72
CA PHE A 71 -14.98 -29.13 -7.42
C PHE A 71 -13.79 -28.46 -6.74
N LEU A 72 -14.03 -27.53 -5.81
CA LEU A 72 -12.98 -26.86 -5.02
C LEU A 72 -12.61 -27.62 -3.74
N ARG A 73 -13.26 -28.74 -3.44
CA ARG A 73 -12.92 -29.55 -2.27
C ARG A 73 -11.55 -30.22 -2.46
N PRO A 74 -10.72 -30.35 -1.41
CA PRO A 74 -9.43 -31.03 -1.50
C PRO A 74 -9.52 -32.45 -2.07
N GLU A 75 -10.62 -33.16 -1.79
CA GLU A 75 -10.88 -34.53 -2.24
C GLU A 75 -11.35 -34.64 -3.69
N ALA A 76 -11.63 -33.52 -4.36
CA ALA A 76 -12.03 -33.51 -5.76
C ALA A 76 -10.91 -34.03 -6.66
N ARG A 77 -11.30 -34.58 -7.83
CA ARG A 77 -10.32 -35.07 -8.81
C ARG A 77 -9.34 -33.95 -9.19
N PRO A 78 -8.02 -34.21 -9.25
CA PRO A 78 -7.02 -33.17 -9.44
C PRO A 78 -7.20 -32.30 -10.70
N ASP A 79 -7.64 -32.90 -11.81
CA ASP A 79 -7.93 -32.23 -13.07
C ASP A 79 -9.09 -31.24 -12.94
N LEU A 80 -10.20 -31.70 -12.35
CA LEU A 80 -11.38 -30.87 -12.12
C LEU A 80 -11.11 -29.78 -11.08
N LYS A 81 -10.34 -30.10 -10.04
CA LYS A 81 -9.93 -29.17 -8.99
C LYS A 81 -9.10 -28.03 -9.57
N ALA A 82 -8.06 -28.35 -10.36
CA ALA A 82 -7.23 -27.34 -11.01
C ALA A 82 -8.05 -26.41 -11.93
N GLN A 83 -8.91 -26.97 -12.78
CA GLN A 83 -9.73 -26.18 -13.70
C GLN A 83 -10.80 -25.35 -12.96
N ALA A 84 -11.37 -25.85 -11.87
CA ALA A 84 -12.28 -25.08 -11.01
C ALA A 84 -11.56 -23.92 -10.30
N THR A 85 -10.35 -24.16 -9.76
CA THR A 85 -9.54 -23.10 -9.14
C THR A 85 -9.17 -22.02 -10.15
N GLN A 86 -8.75 -22.41 -11.35
CA GLN A 86 -8.42 -21.47 -12.43
C GLN A 86 -9.64 -20.65 -12.86
N TYR A 87 -10.82 -21.26 -12.94
CA TYR A 87 -12.06 -20.56 -13.24
C TYR A 87 -12.38 -19.51 -12.17
N VAL A 88 -12.36 -19.90 -10.89
CA VAL A 88 -12.58 -18.96 -9.77
C VAL A 88 -11.55 -17.82 -9.77
N MET A 89 -10.28 -18.13 -10.01
CA MET A 89 -9.25 -17.11 -10.15
C MET A 89 -9.58 -16.11 -11.26
N GLY A 90 -10.04 -16.59 -12.42
CA GLY A 90 -10.55 -15.74 -13.50
C GLY A 90 -11.72 -14.85 -13.09
N LEU A 91 -12.69 -15.38 -12.32
CA LEU A 91 -13.82 -14.60 -11.80
C LEU A 91 -13.36 -13.49 -10.86
N THR A 92 -12.42 -13.78 -9.95
CA THR A 92 -11.87 -12.76 -9.04
C THR A 92 -11.02 -11.71 -9.76
N GLY A 93 -10.71 -11.90 -11.04
CA GLY A 93 -10.07 -10.89 -11.88
C GLY A 93 -10.99 -9.71 -12.22
N THR A 94 -12.31 -9.90 -12.23
CA THR A 94 -13.29 -8.84 -12.53
C THR A 94 -13.93 -8.27 -11.26
N LEU A 95 -14.40 -7.03 -11.31
CA LEU A 95 -15.07 -6.40 -10.17
C LEU A 95 -16.36 -7.15 -9.80
N GLU A 96 -17.17 -7.49 -10.80
CA GLU A 96 -18.46 -8.17 -10.61
C GLU A 96 -18.25 -9.57 -10.00
N GLY A 97 -17.25 -10.31 -10.49
CA GLY A 97 -16.94 -11.64 -9.97
C GLY A 97 -16.37 -11.60 -8.55
N ARG A 98 -15.52 -10.61 -8.23
CA ARG A 98 -15.06 -10.40 -6.85
C ARG A 98 -16.22 -10.10 -5.90
N GLN A 99 -17.07 -9.15 -6.24
CA GLN A 99 -18.21 -8.76 -5.40
C GLN A 99 -19.18 -9.92 -5.21
N PHE A 100 -19.44 -10.68 -6.27
CA PHE A 100 -20.27 -11.89 -6.21
C PHE A 100 -19.70 -12.92 -5.23
N LEU A 101 -18.40 -13.21 -5.30
CA LEU A 101 -17.78 -14.23 -4.45
C LEU A 101 -17.49 -13.74 -3.03
N ALA A 102 -17.24 -12.45 -2.82
CA ALA A 102 -16.94 -11.88 -1.51
C ALA A 102 -18.06 -12.10 -0.48
N GLY A 103 -19.32 -12.07 -0.92
CA GLY A 103 -20.48 -12.37 -0.07
C GLY A 103 -20.69 -13.86 0.25
N ARG A 104 -19.78 -14.76 -0.17
CA ARG A 104 -19.94 -16.22 -0.06
C ARG A 104 -18.74 -16.86 0.67
N PRO A 105 -18.79 -16.95 2.02
CA PRO A 105 -17.66 -17.44 2.83
C PRO A 105 -17.13 -18.83 2.44
N ALA A 106 -18.01 -19.71 1.96
CA ALA A 106 -17.63 -21.07 1.54
C ALA A 106 -16.57 -21.09 0.42
N PHE A 107 -16.55 -20.08 -0.46
CA PHE A 107 -15.50 -19.98 -1.49
C PHE A 107 -14.15 -19.60 -0.89
N VAL A 108 -14.13 -18.63 0.03
CA VAL A 108 -12.90 -18.23 0.74
C VAL A 108 -12.36 -19.42 1.54
N GLU A 109 -13.22 -20.12 2.27
CA GLU A 109 -12.84 -21.32 3.04
C GLU A 109 -12.28 -22.43 2.14
N ALA A 110 -12.94 -22.72 1.00
CA ALA A 110 -12.45 -23.70 0.04
C ALA A 110 -11.09 -23.29 -0.56
N LEU A 111 -10.93 -22.04 -0.96
CA LEU A 111 -9.68 -21.51 -1.50
C LEU A 111 -8.55 -21.52 -0.46
N LEU A 112 -8.82 -21.23 0.82
CA LEU A 112 -7.84 -21.34 1.91
C LEU A 112 -7.37 -22.78 2.11
N LEU A 113 -8.23 -23.78 1.91
CA LEU A 113 -7.83 -25.19 1.92
C LEU A 113 -6.97 -25.53 0.70
N LEU A 114 -7.37 -25.05 -0.49
CA LEU A 114 -6.62 -25.28 -1.73
C LEU A 114 -5.26 -24.59 -1.77
N ALA A 115 -5.11 -23.45 -1.08
CA ALA A 115 -3.84 -22.77 -0.90
C ALA A 115 -2.78 -23.63 -0.18
N ARG A 116 -3.21 -24.72 0.47
CA ARG A 116 -2.35 -25.69 1.18
C ARG A 116 -2.14 -26.99 0.38
N GLU A 117 -2.60 -27.04 -0.87
CA GLU A 117 -2.43 -28.22 -1.72
C GLU A 117 -0.95 -28.50 -2.05
N PRO A 118 -0.56 -29.78 -2.18
CA PRO A 118 0.79 -30.14 -2.62
C PRO A 118 1.12 -29.61 -4.02
N SER A 119 0.10 -29.43 -4.87
CA SER A 119 0.27 -28.85 -6.21
C SER A 119 0.46 -27.35 -6.11
N MET A 120 1.69 -26.88 -6.35
CA MET A 120 2.00 -25.44 -6.35
C MET A 120 1.22 -24.64 -7.39
N ALA A 121 0.86 -25.25 -8.52
CA ALA A 121 0.01 -24.58 -9.51
C ALA A 121 -1.37 -24.25 -8.92
N ILE A 122 -2.01 -25.23 -8.27
CA ILE A 122 -3.32 -25.03 -7.64
C ILE A 122 -3.21 -24.07 -6.45
N ALA A 123 -2.18 -24.24 -5.62
CA ALA A 123 -1.96 -23.38 -4.46
C ALA A 123 -1.76 -21.91 -4.87
N LYS A 124 -0.95 -21.65 -5.90
CA LYS A 124 -0.72 -20.28 -6.42
C LYS A 124 -1.98 -19.70 -7.05
N ASP A 125 -2.73 -20.46 -7.83
CA ASP A 125 -3.99 -19.98 -8.41
C ASP A 125 -5.03 -19.68 -7.31
N ALA A 126 -5.09 -20.50 -6.27
CA ALA A 126 -5.91 -20.25 -5.09
C ALA A 126 -5.47 -18.97 -4.37
N TYR A 127 -4.17 -18.76 -4.15
CA TYR A 127 -3.65 -17.53 -3.55
C TYR A 127 -3.98 -16.29 -4.37
N ARG A 128 -3.83 -16.34 -5.70
CA ARG A 128 -4.23 -15.24 -6.59
C ARG A 128 -5.71 -14.88 -6.41
N ALA A 129 -6.57 -15.89 -6.34
CA ALA A 129 -7.99 -15.68 -6.07
C ALA A 129 -8.24 -15.08 -4.68
N LEU A 130 -7.57 -15.57 -3.63
CA LEU A 130 -7.68 -15.04 -2.26
C LEU A 130 -7.19 -13.59 -2.15
N ILE A 131 -6.05 -13.25 -2.78
CA ILE A 131 -5.48 -11.89 -2.77
C ILE A 131 -6.46 -10.91 -3.43
N ASN A 132 -7.05 -11.31 -4.56
CA ASN A 132 -8.10 -10.53 -5.22
C ASN A 132 -9.33 -10.39 -4.32
N LEU A 133 -9.82 -11.47 -3.71
CA LEU A 133 -10.99 -11.39 -2.82
C LEU A 133 -10.75 -10.52 -1.59
N ALA A 134 -9.53 -10.54 -1.04
CA ALA A 134 -9.15 -9.71 0.10
C ALA A 134 -9.19 -8.20 -0.22
N THR A 135 -9.33 -7.80 -1.49
CA THR A 135 -9.60 -6.40 -1.82
C THR A 135 -11.02 -5.96 -1.48
N GLU A 136 -11.95 -6.90 -1.30
CA GLU A 136 -13.36 -6.67 -0.98
C GLU A 136 -13.61 -6.85 0.53
N PRO A 137 -13.98 -5.80 1.28
CA PRO A 137 -14.23 -5.89 2.73
C PRO A 137 -15.29 -6.94 3.14
N ALA A 138 -16.27 -7.19 2.27
CA ALA A 138 -17.31 -8.19 2.50
C ALA A 138 -16.76 -9.62 2.68
N SER A 139 -15.58 -9.91 2.15
CA SER A 139 -14.94 -11.24 2.27
C SER A 139 -14.17 -11.44 3.57
N HIS A 140 -13.78 -10.35 4.25
CA HIS A 140 -12.76 -10.38 5.32
C HIS A 140 -13.16 -11.28 6.50
N GLY A 141 -14.45 -11.30 6.86
CA GLY A 141 -14.95 -12.16 7.94
C GLY A 141 -14.67 -13.65 7.71
N ALA A 142 -14.61 -14.10 6.46
CA ALA A 142 -14.31 -15.50 6.13
C ALA A 142 -12.82 -15.85 6.31
N PHE A 143 -11.91 -14.86 6.32
CA PHE A 143 -10.48 -15.08 6.51
C PHE A 143 -10.05 -15.24 7.97
N LYS A 144 -10.89 -14.81 8.93
CA LYS A 144 -10.52 -14.72 10.36
C LYS A 144 -9.90 -16.00 10.93
N LYS A 145 -10.46 -17.17 10.60
CA LYS A 145 -9.96 -18.48 11.06
C LYS A 145 -8.62 -18.87 10.41
N GLY A 146 -8.28 -18.29 9.26
CA GLY A 146 -7.07 -18.59 8.49
C GLY A 146 -5.85 -17.73 8.84
N LEU A 147 -6.04 -16.60 9.54
CA LEU A 147 -4.98 -15.59 9.78
C LEU A 147 -3.72 -16.18 10.42
N ALA A 148 -3.86 -16.98 11.48
CA ALA A 148 -2.73 -17.62 12.15
C ALA A 148 -1.92 -18.54 11.21
N GLY A 149 -2.60 -19.25 10.31
CA GLY A 149 -1.96 -20.08 9.29
C GLY A 149 -1.18 -19.25 8.28
N GLN A 150 -1.73 -18.11 7.85
CA GLN A 150 -1.05 -17.19 6.92
C GLN A 150 0.17 -16.53 7.55
N LEU A 151 0.06 -16.10 8.82
CA LEU A 151 1.21 -15.58 9.58
C LEU A 151 2.32 -16.63 9.72
N SER A 152 1.96 -17.87 9.98
CA SER A 152 2.92 -18.98 10.07
C SER A 152 3.63 -19.24 8.73
N LEU A 153 2.93 -19.09 7.61
CA LEU A 153 3.51 -19.24 6.27
C LEU A 153 4.43 -18.07 5.90
N LEU A 154 4.03 -16.84 6.24
CA LEU A 154 4.83 -15.64 6.05
C LEU A 154 6.15 -15.71 6.84
N LEU A 155 6.06 -16.08 8.12
CA LEU A 155 7.21 -16.08 9.04
C LEU A 155 8.08 -17.33 8.93
N ASN A 156 7.78 -18.26 8.02
CA ASN A 156 8.59 -19.44 7.78
C ASN A 156 9.68 -19.14 6.71
N PRO A 157 10.97 -19.11 7.08
CA PRO A 157 12.09 -18.84 6.16
C PRO A 157 12.21 -19.78 4.96
N ALA A 158 11.60 -20.96 5.04
CA ALA A 158 11.63 -21.98 3.99
C ALA A 158 10.34 -22.02 3.15
N SER A 159 9.33 -21.21 3.47
CA SER A 159 8.04 -21.26 2.78
C SER A 159 8.14 -20.67 1.36
N PRO A 160 7.79 -21.43 0.31
CA PRO A 160 7.75 -20.92 -1.05
C PRO A 160 6.52 -20.05 -1.33
N LEU A 161 5.58 -19.95 -0.37
CA LEU A 161 4.32 -19.22 -0.48
C LEU A 161 4.29 -17.98 0.44
N ALA A 162 5.45 -17.56 0.94
CA ALA A 162 5.54 -16.49 1.93
C ALA A 162 5.17 -15.13 1.33
N ASP A 163 5.50 -14.87 0.05
CA ASP A 163 5.10 -13.65 -0.66
C ASP A 163 3.59 -13.59 -0.87
N GLU A 164 2.95 -14.70 -1.24
CA GLU A 164 1.51 -14.79 -1.43
C GLU A 164 0.75 -14.60 -0.10
N ALA A 165 1.24 -15.22 0.98
CA ALA A 165 0.69 -15.00 2.33
C ALA A 165 0.86 -13.54 2.76
N CYS A 166 2.02 -12.92 2.48
CA CYS A 166 2.29 -11.54 2.80
C CYS A 166 1.39 -10.56 2.03
N ALA A 167 1.20 -10.78 0.72
CA ALA A 167 0.30 -9.99 -0.10
C ALA A 167 -1.15 -10.09 0.39
N LEU A 168 -1.60 -11.31 0.73
CA LEU A 168 -2.94 -11.54 1.28
C LEU A 168 -3.16 -10.76 2.59
N LEU A 169 -2.22 -10.87 3.54
CA LEU A 169 -2.30 -10.18 4.83
C LEU A 169 -2.21 -8.65 4.68
N ALA A 170 -1.40 -8.15 3.73
CA ALA A 170 -1.36 -6.73 3.40
C ALA A 170 -2.74 -6.23 2.90
N ASN A 171 -3.44 -6.98 2.04
CA ASN A 171 -4.79 -6.59 1.60
C ASN A 171 -5.84 -6.64 2.71
N LEU A 172 -5.81 -7.69 3.56
CA LEU A 172 -6.73 -7.86 4.68
C LEU A 172 -6.55 -6.80 5.78
N SER A 173 -5.36 -6.22 5.90
CA SER A 173 -5.05 -5.23 6.95
C SER A 173 -5.39 -3.79 6.58
N ARG A 174 -5.87 -3.51 5.36
CA ARG A 174 -6.21 -2.14 4.94
C ARG A 174 -7.34 -1.54 5.77
N GLU A 175 -8.37 -2.33 6.05
CA GLU A 175 -9.52 -1.92 6.86
C GLU A 175 -9.25 -2.08 8.36
N GLU A 176 -9.61 -1.07 9.17
CA GLU A 176 -9.32 -1.06 10.61
C GLU A 176 -9.86 -2.31 11.33
N ALA A 177 -11.09 -2.75 11.00
CA ALA A 177 -11.73 -3.90 11.64
C ALA A 177 -10.94 -5.22 11.41
N SER A 178 -10.61 -5.50 10.15
CA SER A 178 -9.85 -6.71 9.76
C SER A 178 -8.39 -6.62 10.18
N CYS A 179 -7.83 -5.42 10.24
CA CYS A 179 -6.52 -5.16 10.80
C CYS A 179 -6.45 -5.51 12.31
N ARG A 180 -7.53 -5.23 13.08
CA ARG A 180 -7.62 -5.64 14.49
C ARG A 180 -7.68 -7.16 14.64
N ASP A 181 -8.45 -7.86 13.80
CA ASP A 181 -8.46 -9.32 13.78
C ASP A 181 -7.06 -9.91 13.49
N LEU A 182 -6.31 -9.28 12.56
CA LEU A 182 -4.92 -9.65 12.28
C LEU A 182 -3.99 -9.37 13.45
N TRP A 183 -4.13 -8.23 14.11
CA TRP A 183 -3.36 -7.89 15.31
C TRP A 183 -3.56 -8.92 16.43
N GLU A 184 -4.81 -9.31 16.72
CA GLU A 184 -5.13 -10.35 17.70
C GLU A 184 -4.48 -11.70 17.34
N ALA A 185 -4.49 -12.09 16.07
CA ALA A 185 -3.83 -13.31 15.60
C ALA A 185 -2.30 -13.21 15.69
N LEU A 186 -1.73 -12.04 15.40
CA LEU A 186 -0.30 -11.77 15.46
C LEU A 186 0.25 -11.87 16.89
N GLU A 187 -0.46 -11.31 17.87
CA GLU A 187 -0.08 -11.38 19.28
C GLU A 187 -0.10 -12.81 19.84
N GLN A 188 -0.84 -13.72 19.21
CA GLN A 188 -0.87 -15.14 19.57
C GLN A 188 0.26 -15.95 18.94
N THR A 189 1.06 -15.36 18.04
CA THR A 189 2.18 -16.07 17.40
C THR A 189 3.32 -16.32 18.40
N ALA A 190 3.89 -17.53 18.35
CA ALA A 190 5.05 -17.88 19.16
C ALA A 190 6.30 -17.16 18.61
N GLY A 191 6.61 -15.98 19.17
CA GLY A 191 7.77 -15.21 18.71
C GLY A 191 7.77 -13.72 19.07
N GLY A 192 6.67 -13.17 19.60
CA GLY A 192 6.66 -11.80 20.12
C GLY A 192 5.99 -10.77 19.19
N GLY A 193 4.93 -11.17 18.50
CA GLY A 193 4.01 -10.27 17.80
C GLY A 193 4.69 -9.47 16.69
N LEU A 194 4.44 -8.15 16.67
CA LEU A 194 4.97 -7.22 15.67
C LEU A 194 6.50 -7.29 15.49
N GLY A 195 7.24 -7.62 16.55
CA GLY A 195 8.71 -7.73 16.50
C GLY A 195 9.22 -8.73 15.47
N THR A 196 8.52 -9.86 15.30
CA THR A 196 8.89 -10.89 14.32
C THR A 196 8.72 -10.43 12.88
N LEU A 197 7.67 -9.64 12.59
CA LEU A 197 7.45 -9.04 11.28
C LEU A 197 8.53 -8.00 10.97
N VAL A 198 8.91 -7.19 11.96
CA VAL A 198 10.01 -6.22 11.81
C VAL A 198 11.34 -6.93 11.59
N GLU A 199 11.62 -8.01 12.31
CA GLU A 199 12.83 -8.81 12.10
C GLU A 199 12.88 -9.42 10.69
N ALA A 200 11.78 -10.04 10.24
CA ALA A 200 11.67 -10.58 8.89
C ALA A 200 11.85 -9.49 7.81
N PHE A 201 11.30 -8.29 8.04
CA PHE A 201 11.50 -7.15 7.15
C PHE A 201 12.98 -6.72 7.13
N CYS A 202 13.57 -6.45 8.29
CA CYS A 202 14.94 -5.92 8.37
C CYS A 202 16.04 -6.93 7.97
N THR A 203 15.72 -8.21 7.84
CA THR A 203 16.69 -9.25 7.51
C THR A 203 16.69 -9.52 6.00
N GLU A 204 17.74 -9.04 5.31
CA GLU A 204 17.92 -9.39 3.89
C GLU A 204 18.07 -10.91 3.71
N GLY A 205 17.31 -11.47 2.76
CA GLY A 205 17.32 -12.91 2.53
C GLY A 205 16.70 -13.72 3.67
N PHE A 206 15.83 -13.13 4.50
CA PHE A 206 15.08 -13.85 5.54
C PHE A 206 14.44 -15.14 5.02
N ASN A 207 13.91 -15.11 3.80
CA ASN A 207 13.43 -16.28 3.08
C ASN A 207 14.18 -16.40 1.75
N ALA A 208 14.70 -17.59 1.43
CA ALA A 208 15.47 -17.81 0.21
C ALA A 208 14.61 -17.90 -1.07
N GLN A 209 13.29 -18.03 -0.92
CA GLN A 209 12.32 -18.22 -2.00
C GLN A 209 11.29 -17.07 -2.09
N ALA A 210 11.38 -16.06 -1.21
CA ALA A 210 10.44 -14.95 -1.16
C ALA A 210 11.15 -13.64 -0.84
N SER A 211 10.68 -12.56 -1.45
CA SER A 211 11.23 -11.20 -1.31
C SER A 211 10.68 -10.44 -0.09
N LEU A 212 9.47 -10.81 0.34
CA LEU A 212 8.68 -10.22 1.42
C LEU A 212 8.50 -8.70 1.30
N HIS A 213 8.45 -8.18 0.07
CA HIS A 213 8.27 -6.75 -0.17
C HIS A 213 6.99 -6.19 0.46
N TYR A 214 5.91 -6.98 0.46
CA TYR A 214 4.61 -6.58 1.02
C TYR A 214 4.57 -6.49 2.56
N LEU A 215 5.66 -6.84 3.26
CA LEU A 215 5.80 -6.53 4.69
C LEU A 215 5.78 -5.01 4.92
N GLY A 216 6.26 -4.21 3.97
CA GLY A 216 6.19 -2.74 4.06
C GLY A 216 4.75 -2.24 4.21
N PRO A 217 3.87 -2.46 3.22
CA PRO A 217 2.45 -2.13 3.32
C PRO A 217 1.76 -2.76 4.53
N LEU A 218 2.09 -4.00 4.90
CA LEU A 218 1.53 -4.62 6.10
C LEU A 218 1.90 -3.84 7.39
N LEU A 219 3.16 -3.45 7.56
CA LEU A 219 3.60 -2.62 8.69
C LEU A 219 2.92 -1.25 8.69
N SER A 220 2.79 -0.63 7.50
CA SER A 220 2.03 0.61 7.32
C SER A 220 0.59 0.47 7.79
N ASN A 221 -0.10 -0.58 7.33
CA ASN A 221 -1.49 -0.84 7.69
C ASN A 221 -1.65 -1.13 9.19
N LEU A 222 -0.78 -1.94 9.79
CA LEU A 222 -0.81 -2.23 11.22
C LEU A 222 -0.64 -0.95 12.05
N SER A 223 0.25 -0.04 11.65
CA SER A 223 0.49 1.24 12.35
C SER A 223 -0.71 2.22 12.34
N GLN A 224 -1.80 1.90 11.63
CA GLN A 224 -3.07 2.62 11.82
C GLN A 224 -3.65 2.39 13.23
N LEU A 225 -3.35 1.24 13.83
CA LEU A 225 -3.81 0.87 15.17
C LEU A 225 -2.96 1.57 16.25
N PRO A 226 -3.58 2.17 17.29
CA PRO A 226 -2.84 2.75 18.41
C PRO A 226 -1.85 1.77 19.06
N GLU A 227 -2.25 0.52 19.26
CA GLU A 227 -1.47 -0.52 19.91
C GLU A 227 -0.18 -0.85 19.12
N ALA A 228 -0.26 -0.83 17.79
CA ALA A 228 0.90 -1.00 16.93
C ALA A 228 1.83 0.22 16.99
N ARG A 229 1.29 1.44 17.04
CA ARG A 229 2.11 2.65 17.21
C ARG A 229 2.81 2.68 18.56
N ASP A 230 2.12 2.31 19.63
CA ASP A 230 2.71 2.22 20.97
C ASP A 230 3.90 1.24 20.96
N TYR A 231 3.81 0.11 20.25
CA TYR A 231 4.93 -0.81 20.08
C TYR A 231 6.08 -0.20 19.26
N LEU A 232 5.78 0.44 18.12
CA LEU A 232 6.78 1.02 17.21
C LEU A 232 7.52 2.21 17.84
N LEU A 233 6.81 3.01 18.64
CA LEU A 233 7.28 4.25 19.25
C LEU A 233 7.84 4.06 20.67
N ASP A 234 7.92 2.84 21.17
CA ASP A 234 8.52 2.52 22.47
C ASP A 234 10.06 2.69 22.40
N PRO A 235 10.64 3.70 23.11
CA PRO A 235 12.08 3.97 23.05
C PRO A 235 12.93 2.81 23.57
N SER A 236 12.37 1.94 24.43
CA SER A 236 13.10 0.80 25.00
C SER A 236 13.34 -0.33 23.99
N ARG A 237 12.58 -0.36 22.89
CA ARG A 237 12.64 -1.43 21.89
C ARG A 237 13.51 -1.10 20.68
N CYS A 238 13.81 0.18 20.48
CA CYS A 238 14.59 0.68 19.34
C CYS A 238 14.10 0.15 17.98
N VAL A 239 12.77 0.02 17.80
CA VAL A 239 12.18 -0.53 16.57
C VAL A 239 12.21 0.50 15.45
N LEU A 240 11.70 1.71 15.71
CA LEU A 240 11.62 2.78 14.72
C LEU A 240 12.99 3.10 14.07
N PRO A 241 14.10 3.29 14.82
CA PRO A 241 15.40 3.60 14.22
C PRO A 241 15.90 2.53 13.23
N ARG A 242 15.57 1.26 13.45
CA ARG A 242 15.95 0.15 12.55
C ARG A 242 15.24 0.23 11.19
N LEU A 243 14.10 0.91 11.13
CA LEU A 243 13.28 1.04 9.93
C LEU A 243 13.63 2.31 9.12
N LEU A 244 14.23 3.33 9.74
CA LEU A 244 14.54 4.60 9.07
C LEU A 244 15.39 4.48 7.79
N PRO A 245 16.42 3.61 7.70
CA PRO A 245 17.18 3.46 6.44
C PRO A 245 16.32 3.04 5.25
N TYR A 246 15.15 2.44 5.50
CA TYR A 246 14.27 1.99 4.44
C TYR A 246 13.48 3.11 3.76
N THR A 247 13.50 4.35 4.28
CA THR A 247 12.94 5.52 3.56
C THR A 247 13.66 5.80 2.24
N GLN A 248 14.86 5.25 2.05
CA GLN A 248 15.67 5.37 0.83
C GLN A 248 16.05 4.01 0.24
N TYR A 249 15.35 2.93 0.62
CA TYR A 249 15.67 1.59 0.10
C TYR A 249 15.43 1.50 -1.41
N SER A 250 16.50 1.38 -2.18
CA SER A 250 16.46 1.34 -3.64
C SER A 250 15.96 0.00 -4.20
N GLY A 251 16.13 -1.09 -3.45
CA GLY A 251 15.77 -2.44 -3.89
C GLY A 251 14.27 -2.71 -4.01
N SER A 252 13.40 -1.86 -3.43
CA SER A 252 11.96 -2.04 -3.53
C SER A 252 11.19 -0.76 -3.17
N VAL A 253 10.46 -0.22 -4.15
CA VAL A 253 9.51 0.90 -3.94
C VAL A 253 8.40 0.52 -2.96
N ILE A 254 7.98 -0.75 -2.94
CA ILE A 254 6.94 -1.26 -2.04
C ILE A 254 7.39 -1.19 -0.59
N ARG A 255 8.64 -1.61 -0.31
CA ARG A 255 9.21 -1.54 1.05
C ARG A 255 9.40 -0.09 1.49
N ARG A 256 9.93 0.74 0.60
CA ARG A 256 10.17 2.16 0.84
C ARG A 256 8.88 2.91 1.15
N GLY A 257 7.87 2.79 0.28
CA GLY A 257 6.54 3.37 0.48
C GLY A 257 5.85 2.85 1.75
N GLY A 258 5.99 1.55 2.05
CA GLY A 258 5.46 0.96 3.28
C GLY A 258 6.05 1.56 4.56
N VAL A 259 7.36 1.76 4.62
CA VAL A 259 8.01 2.40 5.78
C VAL A 259 7.64 3.87 5.87
N VAL A 260 7.60 4.60 4.75
CA VAL A 260 7.16 6.00 4.75
C VAL A 260 5.71 6.13 5.22
N GLY A 261 4.80 5.27 4.77
CA GLY A 261 3.41 5.22 5.23
C GLY A 261 3.30 4.89 6.72
N MET A 262 4.11 3.95 7.21
CA MET A 262 4.21 3.65 8.65
C MET A 262 4.70 4.86 9.46
N LEU A 263 5.75 5.55 8.99
CA LEU A 263 6.28 6.75 9.67
C LEU A 263 5.24 7.88 9.72
N ARG A 264 4.53 8.11 8.61
CA ARG A 264 3.41 9.05 8.56
C ARG A 264 2.36 8.70 9.61
N ASN A 265 1.97 7.43 9.72
CA ASN A 265 1.01 6.98 10.71
C ASN A 265 1.51 7.19 12.15
N CYS A 266 2.79 6.91 12.40
CA CYS A 266 3.45 7.21 13.68
C CYS A 266 3.44 8.71 14.02
N CYS A 267 3.60 9.60 13.03
CA CYS A 267 3.61 11.05 13.24
C CYS A 267 2.25 11.62 13.64
N PHE A 268 1.14 10.87 13.59
CA PHE A 268 -0.12 11.33 14.18
C PHE A 268 -0.08 11.43 15.70
N ASP A 269 0.79 10.67 16.35
CA ASP A 269 0.89 10.67 17.81
C ASP A 269 1.78 11.82 18.28
N HIS A 270 1.18 13.00 18.39
CA HIS A 270 1.90 14.23 18.76
C HIS A 270 2.61 14.18 20.11
N ARG A 271 2.22 13.24 21.00
CA ARG A 271 2.89 13.00 22.28
C ARG A 271 4.35 12.58 22.11
N HIS A 272 4.68 12.02 20.94
CA HIS A 272 6.02 11.52 20.62
C HIS A 272 6.83 12.48 19.75
N HIS A 273 6.29 13.62 19.29
CA HIS A 273 7.00 14.52 18.36
C HIS A 273 8.34 15.02 18.90
N GLU A 274 8.39 15.37 20.19
CA GLU A 274 9.64 15.78 20.84
C GLU A 274 10.71 14.68 20.75
N TRP A 275 10.34 13.44 21.05
CA TRP A 275 11.25 12.30 20.98
C TRP A 275 11.65 11.97 19.53
N LEU A 276 10.70 11.98 18.59
CA LEU A 276 10.93 11.72 17.17
C LEU A 276 11.90 12.73 16.54
N LEU A 277 11.84 13.99 16.96
CA LEU A 277 12.69 15.08 16.46
C LEU A 277 14.01 15.25 17.24
N SER A 278 14.13 14.59 18.40
CA SER A 278 15.34 14.59 19.22
C SER A 278 16.50 13.84 18.56
N GLU A 279 17.72 14.04 19.06
CA GLU A 279 18.92 13.31 18.61
C GLU A 279 18.84 11.79 18.79
N ALA A 280 17.92 11.28 19.61
CA ALA A 280 17.77 9.84 19.83
C ALA A 280 17.19 9.10 18.62
N VAL A 281 16.35 9.77 17.83
CA VAL A 281 15.73 9.22 16.61
C VAL A 281 16.19 9.97 15.38
N ASP A 282 16.29 11.30 15.50
CA ASP A 282 16.59 12.24 14.42
C ASP A 282 15.79 11.95 13.15
N LEU A 283 14.46 11.92 13.27
CA LEU A 283 13.56 11.52 12.19
C LEU A 283 13.62 12.46 10.98
N LEU A 284 13.78 13.77 11.22
CA LEU A 284 13.58 14.80 10.18
C LEU A 284 14.50 14.63 8.95
N PRO A 285 15.82 14.38 9.09
CA PRO A 285 16.68 14.06 7.96
C PRO A 285 16.18 12.91 7.09
N PHE A 286 15.66 11.82 7.70
CA PHE A 286 15.13 10.68 6.95
C PHE A 286 13.87 10.99 6.15
N LEU A 287 13.13 12.04 6.53
CA LEU A 287 11.96 12.54 5.79
C LEU A 287 12.35 13.54 4.70
N LEU A 288 13.34 14.40 4.96
CA LEU A 288 13.75 15.47 4.04
C LEU A 288 14.75 15.00 2.97
N LEU A 289 15.65 14.07 3.29
CA LEU A 289 16.67 13.62 2.35
C LEU A 289 16.11 12.99 1.07
N PRO A 290 15.04 12.17 1.10
CA PRO A 290 14.41 11.71 -0.14
C PRO A 290 13.76 12.85 -0.95
N LEU A 291 13.41 13.97 -0.32
CA LEU A 291 12.83 15.16 -0.98
C LEU A 291 13.87 16.13 -1.53
N ALA A 292 15.13 16.02 -1.08
CA ALA A 292 16.24 16.87 -1.52
C ALA A 292 16.78 16.46 -2.89
N GLY A 293 17.15 17.44 -3.71
CA GLY A 293 17.86 17.25 -4.98
C GLY A 293 19.34 17.64 -4.88
N PRO A 294 20.01 17.85 -6.03
CA PRO A 294 21.43 18.18 -6.10
C PRO A 294 21.69 19.69 -5.98
N GLU A 295 20.74 20.46 -5.42
CA GLU A 295 20.87 21.92 -5.35
C GLU A 295 22.00 22.34 -4.38
N GLU A 296 22.74 23.38 -4.78
CA GLU A 296 23.77 24.00 -3.95
C GLU A 296 23.18 25.18 -3.17
N PHE A 297 23.41 25.21 -1.86
CA PHE A 297 23.01 26.29 -0.98
C PHE A 297 24.22 27.15 -0.58
N PRO A 298 24.04 28.47 -0.34
CA PRO A 298 25.05 29.31 0.28
C PRO A 298 25.53 28.73 1.63
N GLU A 299 26.79 28.98 2.01
CA GLU A 299 27.38 28.44 3.25
C GLU A 299 26.52 28.70 4.49
N GLU A 300 25.97 29.91 4.64
CA GLU A 300 25.10 30.27 5.77
C GLU A 300 23.79 29.48 5.83
N GLU A 301 23.26 29.07 4.68
CA GLU A 301 22.06 28.23 4.59
C GLU A 301 22.43 26.76 4.84
N MET A 302 23.60 26.33 4.35
CA MET A 302 24.13 24.98 4.53
C MET A 302 24.36 24.63 6.00
N GLU A 303 24.90 25.58 6.79
CA GLU A 303 25.12 25.41 8.24
C GLU A 303 23.83 25.13 9.04
N ARG A 304 22.65 25.48 8.49
CA ARG A 304 21.35 25.23 9.14
C ARG A 304 20.78 23.84 8.84
N LEU A 305 21.23 23.20 7.78
CA LEU A 305 20.75 21.88 7.38
C LEU A 305 21.36 20.79 8.28
N PRO A 306 20.64 19.70 8.55
CA PRO A 306 21.22 18.49 9.12
C PRO A 306 22.39 17.98 8.29
N LEU A 307 23.36 17.33 8.94
CA LEU A 307 24.59 16.87 8.28
C LEU A 307 24.34 16.01 7.04
N ASP A 308 23.35 15.12 7.08
CA ASP A 308 23.00 14.23 5.96
C ASP A 308 22.44 14.96 4.73
N LEU A 309 22.01 16.21 4.89
CA LEU A 309 21.48 17.07 3.83
C LEU A 309 22.51 18.07 3.30
N GLN A 310 23.69 18.15 3.92
CA GLN A 310 24.73 19.07 3.50
C GLN A 310 25.55 18.49 2.34
N TYR A 311 25.91 19.35 1.38
CA TYR A 311 26.83 19.03 0.28
C TYR A 311 26.46 17.74 -0.47
N LEU A 312 25.18 17.61 -0.85
CA LEU A 312 24.69 16.46 -1.61
C LEU A 312 25.40 16.35 -2.97
N PRO A 313 25.67 15.12 -3.45
CA PRO A 313 26.36 14.93 -4.72
C PRO A 313 25.48 15.34 -5.91
N PRO A 314 26.07 15.70 -7.08
CA PRO A 314 25.32 16.05 -8.29
C PRO A 314 24.37 14.95 -8.78
N GLU A 315 24.69 13.68 -8.49
CA GLU A 315 23.87 12.52 -8.84
C GLU A 315 22.67 12.32 -7.88
N LYS A 316 22.54 13.13 -6.83
CA LYS A 316 21.42 13.02 -5.88
C LYS A 316 20.10 13.27 -6.59
N GLN A 317 19.24 12.26 -6.57
CA GLN A 317 17.89 12.35 -7.09
C GLN A 317 16.87 12.39 -5.95
N ARG A 318 15.78 13.10 -6.19
CA ARG A 318 14.59 13.06 -5.36
C ARG A 318 13.91 11.69 -5.50
N GLU A 319 13.08 11.35 -4.52
CA GLU A 319 12.20 10.18 -4.59
C GLU A 319 11.39 10.24 -5.90
N PRO A 320 11.49 9.22 -6.79
CA PRO A 320 10.80 9.24 -8.07
C PRO A 320 9.28 9.06 -7.95
N ASP A 321 8.80 8.36 -6.91
CA ASP A 321 7.38 8.07 -6.73
C ASP A 321 6.63 9.25 -6.08
N PRO A 322 5.63 9.86 -6.77
CA PRO A 322 4.88 11.00 -6.24
C PRO A 322 4.07 10.67 -4.98
N ASP A 323 3.55 9.45 -4.85
CA ASP A 323 2.79 9.04 -3.67
C ASP A 323 3.72 8.99 -2.43
N ILE A 324 4.94 8.48 -2.60
CA ILE A 324 5.94 8.48 -1.53
C ILE A 324 6.35 9.91 -1.17
N ARG A 325 6.59 10.79 -2.15
CA ARG A 325 6.89 12.21 -1.89
C ARG A 325 5.77 12.87 -1.09
N LYS A 326 4.51 12.66 -1.48
CA LYS A 326 3.35 13.16 -0.75
C LYS A 326 3.35 12.65 0.69
N MET A 327 3.53 11.34 0.92
CA MET A 327 3.55 10.80 2.29
C MET A 327 4.70 11.36 3.16
N LEU A 328 5.88 11.64 2.59
CA LEU A 328 7.00 12.28 3.30
C LEU A 328 6.66 13.72 3.72
N LEU A 329 6.02 14.48 2.81
CA LEU A 329 5.54 15.82 3.09
C LEU A 329 4.47 15.82 4.18
N GLU A 330 3.53 14.88 4.12
CA GLU A 330 2.49 14.69 5.13
C GLU A 330 3.04 14.31 6.50
N ALA A 331 4.02 13.40 6.55
CA ALA A 331 4.71 13.05 7.80
C ALA A 331 5.41 14.28 8.40
N THR A 332 6.09 15.07 7.57
CA THR A 332 6.74 16.31 8.01
C THR A 332 5.72 17.34 8.48
N LEU A 333 4.60 17.48 7.77
CA LEU A 333 3.49 18.35 8.16
C LEU A 333 2.88 17.95 9.50
N LEU A 334 2.68 16.65 9.75
CA LEU A 334 2.22 16.17 11.06
C LEU A 334 3.18 16.55 12.18
N LEU A 335 4.50 16.46 11.97
CA LEU A 335 5.49 16.90 12.94
C LEU A 335 5.42 18.41 13.24
N THR A 336 4.82 19.22 12.36
CA THR A 336 4.58 20.66 12.59
C THR A 336 3.27 20.95 13.33
N ALA A 337 2.54 19.94 13.78
CA ALA A 337 1.30 20.16 14.51
C ALA A 337 1.51 20.88 15.86
N THR A 338 2.63 20.63 16.53
CA THR A 338 2.96 21.23 17.84
C THR A 338 3.90 22.43 17.69
N PRO A 339 3.91 23.39 18.65
CA PRO A 339 4.83 24.53 18.63
C PRO A 339 6.29 24.10 18.60
N LEU A 340 6.66 23.12 19.44
CA LEU A 340 8.01 22.58 19.49
C LEU A 340 8.40 21.94 18.15
N GLY A 341 7.49 21.18 17.56
CA GLY A 341 7.68 20.57 16.25
C GLY A 341 7.91 21.60 15.15
N ARG A 342 7.08 22.66 15.08
CA ARG A 342 7.30 23.79 14.15
C ARG A 342 8.67 24.44 14.35
N GLN A 343 9.03 24.73 15.60
CA GLN A 343 10.30 25.35 15.93
C GLN A 343 11.47 24.48 15.46
N GLN A 344 11.45 23.17 15.74
CA GLN A 344 12.54 22.25 15.36
C GLN A 344 12.63 22.05 13.84
N VAL A 345 11.51 21.88 13.15
CA VAL A 345 11.48 21.73 11.69
C VAL A 345 11.97 22.99 11.00
N ARG A 346 11.61 24.19 11.49
CA ARG A 346 12.16 25.47 10.99
C ARG A 346 13.65 25.61 11.28
N ALA A 347 14.09 25.30 12.51
CA ALA A 347 15.47 25.46 12.94
C ALA A 347 16.44 24.57 12.15
N LYS A 348 16.01 23.37 11.76
CA LYS A 348 16.77 22.43 10.90
C LYS A 348 16.66 22.74 9.40
N GLY A 349 16.26 23.96 9.02
CA GLY A 349 16.32 24.42 7.64
C GLY A 349 15.36 23.74 6.64
N ALA A 350 14.30 23.07 7.10
CA ALA A 350 13.39 22.32 6.22
C ALA A 350 12.82 23.16 5.06
N TYR A 351 12.55 24.45 5.29
CA TYR A 351 12.07 25.37 4.26
C TYR A 351 12.97 25.42 3.02
N LEU A 352 14.29 25.31 3.19
CA LEU A 352 15.25 25.36 2.08
C LEU A 352 15.04 24.19 1.12
N VAL A 353 14.92 22.98 1.66
CA VAL A 353 14.63 21.76 0.88
C VAL A 353 13.27 21.86 0.19
N LEU A 354 12.26 22.34 0.92
CA LEU A 354 10.88 22.44 0.41
C LEU A 354 10.72 23.52 -0.67
N ARG A 355 11.46 24.63 -0.59
CA ARG A 355 11.45 25.69 -1.61
C ARG A 355 11.93 25.17 -2.96
N GLU A 356 13.01 24.40 -2.96
CA GLU A 356 13.54 23.81 -4.20
C GLU A 356 12.66 22.64 -4.69
N LEU A 357 12.12 21.83 -3.77
CA LEU A 357 11.16 20.78 -4.11
C LEU A 357 9.91 21.36 -4.78
N HIS A 358 9.31 22.43 -4.24
CA HIS A 358 8.09 23.04 -4.76
C HIS A 358 8.25 23.52 -6.21
N GLN A 359 9.42 24.08 -6.55
CA GLN A 359 9.74 24.51 -7.91
C GLN A 359 9.92 23.34 -8.87
N TRP A 360 10.46 22.22 -8.37
CA TRP A 360 10.74 21.03 -9.16
C TRP A 360 9.51 20.11 -9.31
N GLU A 361 8.61 20.08 -8.33
CA GLU A 361 7.49 19.14 -8.24
C GLU A 361 6.45 19.35 -9.36
N ARG A 362 6.06 18.24 -9.96
CA ARG A 362 5.13 18.20 -11.09
C ARG A 362 3.80 17.54 -10.74
N ASP A 363 3.79 16.62 -9.78
CA ASP A 363 2.54 16.00 -9.33
C ASP A 363 1.74 17.04 -8.52
N PRO A 364 0.49 17.36 -8.93
CA PRO A 364 -0.29 18.42 -8.29
C PRO A 364 -0.60 18.11 -6.83
N ARG A 365 -0.82 16.83 -6.47
CA ARG A 365 -1.16 16.42 -5.10
C ARG A 365 0.04 16.57 -4.16
N ALA A 366 1.23 16.15 -4.60
CA ALA A 366 2.46 16.34 -3.85
C ALA A 366 2.81 17.83 -3.72
N ARG A 367 2.65 18.60 -4.81
CA ARG A 367 2.88 20.05 -4.81
C ARG A 367 1.97 20.81 -3.84
N ALA A 368 0.67 20.54 -3.87
CA ALA A 368 -0.30 21.14 -2.94
C ALA A 368 0.03 20.82 -1.48
N THR A 369 0.45 19.58 -1.21
CA THR A 369 0.90 19.17 0.13
C THR A 369 2.17 19.93 0.55
N CYS A 370 3.12 20.13 -0.37
CA CYS A 370 4.31 20.93 -0.15
C CYS A 370 3.97 22.41 0.15
N GLU A 371 3.00 22.98 -0.55
CA GLU A 371 2.50 24.34 -0.30
C GLU A 371 1.89 24.48 1.09
N LYS A 372 1.03 23.52 1.49
CA LYS A 372 0.45 23.47 2.85
C LYS A 372 1.54 23.45 3.92
N LEU A 373 2.59 22.63 3.73
CA LEU A 373 3.72 22.57 4.65
C LEU A 373 4.52 23.87 4.69
N ILE A 374 4.85 24.45 3.53
CA ILE A 374 5.55 25.73 3.47
C ILE A 374 4.76 26.82 4.20
N GLN A 375 3.43 26.89 4.00
CA GLN A 375 2.56 27.85 4.68
C GLN A 375 2.63 27.74 6.20
N VAL A 376 2.64 26.53 6.76
CA VAL A 376 2.81 26.31 8.20
C VAL A 376 4.20 26.77 8.68
N LEU A 377 5.24 26.55 7.88
CA LEU A 377 6.60 26.93 8.26
C LEU A 377 6.87 28.43 8.19
N ILE A 378 6.25 29.16 7.26
CA ILE A 378 6.43 30.61 7.13
C ILE A 378 5.40 31.43 7.91
N GLY A 379 4.27 30.81 8.28
CA GLY A 379 3.17 31.47 9.00
C GLY A 379 3.50 31.78 10.46
N ASP A 380 2.73 32.71 11.01
CA ASP A 380 2.80 33.08 12.42
C ASP A 380 2.38 31.90 13.33
N GLU A 381 2.86 31.91 14.57
CA GLU A 381 2.41 30.93 15.56
C GLU A 381 0.89 31.06 15.82
N PRO A 382 0.17 29.93 15.95
CA PRO A 382 -1.24 29.94 16.33
C PRO A 382 -1.50 30.67 17.64
N GLN A 383 -2.72 31.17 17.82
CA GLN A 383 -3.14 31.84 19.04
C GLN A 383 -3.07 30.88 20.25
N PRO A 384 -2.87 31.41 21.47
CA PRO A 384 -2.90 30.59 22.69
C PRO A 384 -4.19 29.76 22.77
N GLY A 385 -4.07 28.45 23.00
CA GLY A 385 -5.18 27.51 22.99
C GLY A 385 -5.48 26.87 21.62
N MET A 386 -4.79 27.28 20.54
CA MET A 386 -4.82 26.63 19.22
C MET A 386 -3.43 26.14 18.79
N GLU A 387 -2.54 25.95 19.77
CA GLU A 387 -1.12 25.68 19.57
C GLU A 387 -0.85 24.31 18.92
N ASN A 388 -1.62 23.30 19.33
CA ASN A 388 -1.59 21.95 18.78
C ASN A 388 -2.67 21.79 17.71
N LEU A 389 -2.24 21.80 16.46
CA LEU A 389 -3.14 21.82 15.31
C LEU A 389 -3.95 20.52 15.14
N LEU A 390 -3.54 19.43 15.79
CA LEU A 390 -4.26 18.15 15.81
C LEU A 390 -5.39 18.10 16.85
N GLU A 391 -5.37 18.99 17.84
CA GLU A 391 -6.36 19.05 18.93
C GLU A 391 -7.41 20.17 18.73
N VAL A 392 -7.22 21.05 17.74
CA VAL A 392 -8.15 22.16 17.48
C VAL A 392 -9.53 21.65 17.04
N GLU A 393 -10.57 22.14 17.70
CA GLU A 393 -11.96 21.94 17.28
C GLU A 393 -12.28 22.82 16.08
N VAL A 394 -12.46 22.20 14.91
CA VAL A 394 -12.87 22.89 13.69
C VAL A 394 -14.41 22.94 13.65
N PRO A 395 -15.03 24.12 13.48
CA PRO A 395 -16.48 24.22 13.31
C PRO A 395 -16.98 23.39 12.12
N ALA A 396 -18.14 22.75 12.26
CA ALA A 396 -18.68 21.83 11.25
C ALA A 396 -18.81 22.45 9.84
N GLU A 397 -19.18 23.73 9.75
CA GLU A 397 -19.28 24.45 8.47
C GLU A 397 -17.92 24.59 7.76
N VAL A 398 -16.85 24.79 8.53
CA VAL A 398 -15.48 24.88 8.00
C VAL A 398 -15.00 23.49 7.58
N GLU A 399 -15.32 22.46 8.36
CA GLU A 399 -15.01 21.07 8.03
C GLU A 399 -15.69 20.61 6.74
N GLU A 400 -16.99 20.90 6.57
CA GLU A 400 -17.71 20.58 5.32
C GLU A 400 -17.11 21.30 4.10
N ARG A 401 -16.72 22.57 4.28
CA ARG A 401 -16.08 23.34 3.22
C ARG A 401 -14.71 22.77 2.83
N LEU A 402 -13.89 22.38 3.81
CA LEU A 402 -12.59 21.75 3.58
C LEU A 402 -12.75 20.41 2.86
N GLN A 403 -13.70 19.57 3.28
CA GLN A 403 -14.00 18.29 2.64
C GLN A 403 -14.43 18.45 1.18
N ARG A 404 -15.23 19.47 0.88
CA ARG A 404 -15.64 19.78 -0.50
C ARG A 404 -14.46 20.18 -1.38
N LEU A 405 -13.59 21.06 -0.87
CA LEU A 405 -12.39 21.48 -1.58
C LEU A 405 -11.42 20.32 -1.82
N ASP A 406 -11.23 19.44 -0.82
CA ASP A 406 -10.40 18.24 -0.98
C ASP A 406 -11.00 17.27 -2.02
N GLN A 407 -12.33 17.12 -2.08
CA GLN A 407 -13.00 16.32 -3.12
C GLN A 407 -12.83 16.91 -4.51
N GLU A 408 -13.03 18.23 -4.67
CA GLU A 408 -12.83 18.93 -5.94
C GLU A 408 -11.37 18.80 -6.43
N GLU A 409 -10.40 18.90 -5.52
CA GLU A 409 -8.97 18.73 -5.82
C GLU A 409 -8.64 17.28 -6.23
N GLN A 410 -9.27 16.28 -5.59
CA GLN A 410 -9.12 14.88 -5.97
C GLN A 410 -9.76 14.54 -7.31
N GLU A 411 -10.97 15.03 -7.57
CA GLU A 411 -11.67 14.84 -8.83
C GLU A 411 -10.89 15.46 -9.99
N ALA A 412 -10.40 16.70 -9.82
CA ALA A 412 -9.55 17.35 -10.82
C ALA A 412 -8.26 16.55 -11.11
N ALA A 413 -7.61 16.01 -10.08
CA ALA A 413 -6.41 15.19 -10.27
C ALA A 413 -6.69 13.87 -11.00
N LEU A 414 -7.84 13.24 -10.74
CA LEU A 414 -8.26 12.02 -11.44
C LEU A 414 -8.64 12.32 -12.90
N GLU A 415 -9.32 13.43 -13.16
CA GLU A 415 -9.65 13.87 -14.52
C GLU A 415 -8.38 14.14 -15.34
N GLU A 416 -7.38 14.80 -14.76
CA GLU A 416 -6.08 15.01 -15.41
C GLU A 416 -5.36 13.68 -15.70
N GLU A 417 -5.33 12.74 -14.75
CA GLU A 417 -4.76 11.39 -14.97
C GLU A 417 -5.47 10.64 -16.11
N GLU A 418 -6.80 10.68 -16.16
CA GLU A 418 -7.60 10.04 -17.22
C GLU A 418 -7.39 10.71 -18.60
N GLU A 419 -7.18 12.03 -18.65
CA GLU A 419 -6.89 12.76 -19.88
C GLU A 419 -5.48 12.44 -20.41
N GLU A 420 -4.49 12.30 -19.54
CA GLU A 420 -3.15 11.86 -19.90
C GLU A 420 -3.14 10.43 -20.47
N GLU A 421 -3.90 9.50 -19.88
CA GLU A 421 -4.04 8.13 -20.39
C GLU A 421 -4.75 8.05 -21.76
N ARG A 422 -5.65 9.00 -22.06
CA ARG A 422 -6.38 9.07 -23.34
C ARG A 422 -5.58 9.77 -24.45
N SER A 423 -4.45 10.40 -24.13
CA SER A 423 -3.62 11.13 -25.08
C SER A 423 -2.76 10.18 -25.93
N PRO A 424 -2.91 10.13 -27.28
CA PRO A 424 -2.06 9.27 -28.10
C PRO A 424 -0.63 9.82 -28.10
N GLY A 425 0.32 9.02 -27.61
CA GLY A 425 1.74 9.38 -27.53
C GLY A 425 2.32 9.89 -28.86
N PRO A 426 3.36 10.73 -28.83
CA PRO A 426 3.88 11.39 -30.02
C PRO A 426 4.33 10.35 -31.06
N SER A 427 3.68 10.35 -32.23
CA SER A 427 4.08 9.47 -33.33
C SER A 427 5.53 9.76 -33.68
N THR A 428 6.40 8.77 -33.50
CA THR A 428 7.76 8.79 -34.00
C THR A 428 7.71 8.94 -35.53
N ARG A 429 7.97 10.16 -36.01
CA ARG A 429 8.26 10.41 -37.43
C ARG A 429 9.54 9.66 -37.77
N THR A 430 9.39 8.48 -38.35
CA THR A 430 10.44 7.78 -39.07
C THR A 430 10.89 8.67 -40.23
N GLY A 431 12.03 9.35 -40.05
CA GLY A 431 12.76 9.98 -41.14
C GLY A 431 13.24 8.89 -42.10
N GLY A 432 12.55 8.76 -43.23
CA GLY A 432 12.98 7.90 -44.33
C GLY A 432 14.25 8.45 -44.97
N LEU A 433 15.36 7.73 -44.83
CA LEU A 433 16.45 7.79 -45.78
C LEU A 433 16.00 7.12 -47.08
N GLN A 434 15.92 7.89 -48.17
CA GLN A 434 16.01 7.37 -49.53
C GLN A 434 17.16 8.09 -50.26
N ARG A 435 18.17 7.27 -50.55
CA ARG A 435 19.22 7.31 -51.60
C ARG A 435 19.86 8.63 -51.99
#